data_AF-A0A974SFI8-F1
#
_entry.id   AF-A0A974SFI8-F1
#
_cell.length_a   1.000
_cell.length_b   1.000
_cell.length_c   1.000
_cell.angle_alpha   90.00
_cell.angle_beta   90.00
_cell.angle_gamma   90.00
#
_symmetry.space_group_name_H-M   'P 1'
#
loop_
_entity.id
_entity.type
_entity.pdbx_description
1 polymer ?
#
loop_
_entity_poly.entity_id
_entity_poly.type
_entity_poly.pdbx_seq_one_letter_code
_entity_poly.pdbx_strand_id
1 'polypeptide(L)'
;MRPSILKSLKPDMARDSIYRYAELGWMEDLGEEGEEIAEEFRYLARANLYIVEILSGKTELLEQYALFLQDNPEELLPGLGTILQAAVQYGLNVDNLLDTFAEQSAGFGDYEDAGNLSHYFSYCYHFALYHKRAGRLQEALEWTIQSLRLAHQSRHDGNFKRCLALFESLREGVIEEQARRYHEVLTGCLGQVVLKLPELHHAGV
;
A
#
# COMPACT_ATOMS: atom_id res chain seq x y z
N MET A 1 -11.11 6.72 -11.38
CA MET A 1 -11.59 6.39 -10.01
C MET A 1 -10.41 5.84 -9.20
N ARG A 2 -10.21 6.20 -7.92
CA ARG A 2 -9.03 5.75 -7.15
C ARG A 2 -9.11 4.25 -6.82
N PRO A 3 -8.03 3.46 -6.99
CA PRO A 3 -8.01 2.03 -6.67
C PRO A 3 -8.42 1.71 -5.22
N SER A 4 -8.11 2.60 -4.27
CA SER A 4 -8.46 2.47 -2.85
C SER A 4 -9.98 2.43 -2.60
N ILE A 5 -10.78 3.10 -3.43
CA ILE A 5 -12.25 3.08 -3.33
C ILE A 5 -12.77 1.75 -3.87
N LEU A 6 -12.22 1.26 -4.98
CA LEU A 6 -12.65 -0.02 -5.58
C LEU A 6 -12.38 -1.19 -4.63
N LYS A 7 -11.25 -1.17 -3.91
CA LYS A 7 -10.89 -2.19 -2.91
C LYS A 7 -11.86 -2.26 -1.72
N SER A 8 -12.64 -1.23 -1.44
CA SER A 8 -13.65 -1.24 -0.35
C SER A 8 -15.04 -1.67 -0.80
N LEU A 9 -15.27 -1.79 -2.12
CA LEU A 9 -16.52 -2.26 -2.68
C LEU A 9 -16.59 -3.79 -2.70
N LYS A 10 -17.81 -4.33 -2.79
CA LYS A 10 -17.99 -5.74 -3.16
C LYS A 10 -17.46 -5.95 -4.59
N PRO A 11 -16.88 -7.12 -4.90
CA PRO A 11 -16.29 -7.39 -6.21
C PRO A 11 -17.18 -7.03 -7.41
N ASP A 12 -18.45 -7.41 -7.37
CA ASP A 12 -19.37 -7.14 -8.48
C ASP A 12 -19.67 -5.64 -8.65
N MET A 13 -19.79 -4.89 -7.56
CA MET A 13 -19.95 -3.44 -7.63
C MET A 13 -18.68 -2.74 -8.13
N ALA A 14 -17.51 -3.27 -7.77
CA ALA A 14 -16.24 -2.76 -8.27
C ALA A 14 -16.11 -3.00 -9.78
N ARG A 15 -16.45 -4.21 -10.26
CA ARG A 15 -16.51 -4.55 -11.69
C ARG A 15 -17.46 -3.64 -12.46
N ASP A 16 -18.70 -3.50 -11.99
CA ASP A 16 -19.69 -2.63 -12.63
C ASP A 16 -19.20 -1.18 -12.72
N SER A 17 -18.53 -0.69 -11.67
CA SER A 17 -17.94 0.64 -11.67
C SER A 17 -16.82 0.76 -12.71
N ILE A 18 -15.96 -0.28 -12.82
CA ILE A 18 -14.88 -0.35 -13.79
C ILE A 18 -15.42 -0.36 -15.22
N TYR A 19 -16.40 -1.22 -15.52
CA TYR A 19 -16.97 -1.32 -16.87
C TYR A 19 -17.57 0.00 -17.35
N ARG A 20 -18.23 0.77 -16.47
CA ARG A 20 -18.84 2.06 -16.83
C ARG A 20 -17.86 3.12 -17.32
N TYR A 21 -16.61 3.11 -16.83
CA TYR A 21 -15.59 4.04 -17.32
C TYR A 21 -14.61 3.40 -18.29
N ALA A 22 -14.59 2.07 -18.42
CA ALA A 22 -13.89 1.35 -19.48
C ALA A 22 -14.62 1.51 -20.82
N GLU A 23 -15.95 1.44 -20.79
CA GLU A 23 -16.81 1.67 -21.94
C GLU A 23 -17.03 3.18 -22.09
N LEU A 24 -16.16 3.83 -22.86
CA LEU A 24 -16.33 5.22 -23.29
C LEU A 24 -16.92 5.35 -24.68
N GLY A 25 -17.28 4.22 -25.31
CA GLY A 25 -17.86 4.16 -26.66
C GLY A 25 -19.25 4.79 -26.80
N TRP A 26 -19.80 5.37 -25.74
CA TRP A 26 -21.03 6.17 -25.76
C TRP A 26 -20.76 7.68 -25.95
N MET A 27 -19.49 8.12 -25.92
CA MET A 27 -19.14 9.48 -26.27
C MET A 27 -18.96 9.57 -27.79
N GLU A 28 -19.96 10.13 -28.48
CA GLU A 28 -19.87 10.46 -29.90
C GLU A 28 -18.99 11.71 -30.11
N ASP A 29 -18.25 11.76 -31.22
CA ASP A 29 -17.43 12.92 -31.65
C ASP A 29 -16.39 13.42 -30.63
N LEU A 30 -15.64 12.51 -30.01
CA LEU A 30 -14.59 12.84 -29.02
C LEU A 30 -13.45 13.72 -29.57
N GLY A 31 -13.23 13.72 -30.89
CA GLY A 31 -12.02 14.32 -31.47
C GLY A 31 -10.74 13.62 -30.99
N GLU A 32 -9.58 14.19 -31.31
CA GLU A 32 -8.27 13.61 -30.96
C GLU A 32 -8.00 13.64 -29.44
N GLU A 33 -8.24 14.79 -28.79
CA GLU A 33 -8.08 14.96 -27.34
C GLU A 33 -9.01 14.04 -26.55
N GLY A 34 -10.24 13.83 -27.01
CA GLY A 34 -11.18 12.94 -26.35
C GLY A 34 -10.84 11.46 -26.49
N GLU A 35 -10.23 11.04 -27.61
CA GLU A 35 -9.75 9.66 -27.76
C GLU A 35 -8.52 9.39 -26.87
N GLU A 36 -7.62 10.37 -26.71
CA GLU A 36 -6.48 10.26 -25.78
C GLU A 36 -6.95 10.07 -24.33
N ILE A 37 -7.92 10.88 -23.89
CA ILE A 37 -8.56 10.71 -22.58
C ILE A 37 -9.23 9.34 -22.49
N ALA A 38 -9.89 8.90 -23.56
CA ALA A 38 -10.57 7.61 -23.55
C ALA A 38 -9.61 6.43 -23.37
N GLU A 39 -8.45 6.49 -24.02
CA GLU A 39 -7.38 5.51 -23.84
C GLU A 39 -6.82 5.52 -22.40
N GLU A 40 -6.66 6.70 -21.78
CA GLU A 40 -6.24 6.78 -20.36
C GLU A 40 -7.24 6.08 -19.43
N PHE A 41 -8.55 6.28 -19.64
CA PHE A 41 -9.58 5.61 -18.85
C PHE A 41 -9.63 4.09 -19.11
N ARG A 42 -9.45 3.65 -20.36
CA ARG A 42 -9.33 2.21 -20.70
C ARG A 42 -8.11 1.59 -20.01
N TYR A 43 -7.00 2.31 -19.97
CA TYR A 43 -5.79 1.91 -19.25
C TYR A 43 -6.05 1.76 -17.74
N LEU A 44 -6.61 2.79 -17.10
CA LEU A 44 -6.98 2.76 -15.69
C LEU A 44 -8.01 1.66 -15.37
N ALA A 45 -8.89 1.34 -16.32
CA ALA A 45 -9.86 0.25 -16.18
C ALA A 45 -9.17 -1.09 -16.12
N ARG A 46 -8.21 -1.32 -17.02
CA ARG A 46 -7.42 -2.54 -17.07
C ARG A 46 -6.61 -2.76 -15.79
N ALA A 47 -5.88 -1.74 -15.32
CA ALA A 47 -5.12 -1.81 -14.07
C ALA A 47 -6.03 -2.16 -12.88
N ASN A 48 -7.15 -1.46 -12.74
CA ASN A 48 -8.11 -1.69 -11.66
C ASN A 48 -8.80 -3.05 -11.74
N LEU A 49 -9.06 -3.57 -12.94
CA LEU A 49 -9.68 -4.88 -13.11
C LEU A 49 -8.76 -5.99 -12.60
N TYR A 50 -7.46 -5.95 -12.93
CA TYR A 50 -6.49 -6.90 -12.37
C TYR A 50 -6.54 -6.91 -10.85
N ILE A 51 -6.52 -5.73 -10.23
CA ILE A 51 -6.57 -5.59 -8.77
C ILE A 51 -7.83 -6.25 -8.20
N VAL A 52 -9.00 -5.95 -8.76
CA VAL A 52 -10.28 -6.50 -8.27
C VAL A 52 -10.34 -8.02 -8.45
N GLU A 53 -9.95 -8.54 -9.61
CA GLU A 53 -9.99 -9.98 -9.89
C GLU A 53 -9.05 -10.77 -9.00
N ILE A 54 -7.80 -10.32 -8.86
CA ILE A 54 -6.78 -10.96 -8.01
C ILE A 54 -7.24 -10.97 -6.55
N LEU A 55 -7.69 -9.82 -6.03
CA LEU A 55 -8.17 -9.74 -4.65
C LEU A 55 -9.47 -10.51 -4.42
N SER A 56 -10.23 -10.81 -5.48
CA SER A 56 -11.40 -11.68 -5.45
C SER A 56 -11.08 -13.17 -5.57
N GLY A 57 -9.80 -13.55 -5.69
CA GLY A 57 -9.34 -14.94 -5.64
C GLY A 57 -8.89 -15.52 -6.96
N LYS A 58 -8.89 -14.74 -8.06
CA LYS A 58 -8.33 -15.16 -9.35
C LYS A 58 -6.81 -15.02 -9.35
N THR A 59 -6.15 -15.79 -8.49
CA THR A 59 -4.70 -15.74 -8.25
C THR A 59 -3.88 -16.15 -9.47
N GLU A 60 -4.46 -16.89 -10.40
CA GLU A 60 -3.89 -17.24 -11.70
C GLU A 60 -3.54 -16.03 -12.57
N LEU A 61 -4.11 -14.85 -12.28
CA LEU A 61 -3.81 -13.61 -12.99
C LEU A 61 -2.52 -12.94 -12.52
N LEU A 62 -1.88 -13.41 -11.44
CA LEU A 62 -0.69 -12.76 -10.87
C LEU A 62 0.48 -12.64 -11.86
N GLU A 63 0.72 -13.67 -12.68
CA GLU A 63 1.79 -13.64 -13.69
C GLU A 63 1.50 -12.62 -14.79
N GLN A 64 0.27 -12.61 -15.31
CA GLN A 64 -0.16 -11.63 -16.31
C GLN A 64 -0.13 -10.20 -15.76
N TYR A 65 -0.47 -10.05 -14.49
CA TYR A 65 -0.40 -8.78 -13.81
C TYR A 65 1.05 -8.33 -13.61
N ALA A 66 1.97 -9.23 -13.27
CA ALA A 66 3.40 -8.90 -13.21
C ALA A 66 3.93 -8.40 -14.57
N LEU A 67 3.57 -9.06 -15.68
CA LEU A 67 3.93 -8.58 -17.01
C LEU A 67 3.35 -7.19 -17.28
N PHE A 68 2.09 -6.96 -16.93
CA PHE A 68 1.48 -5.63 -17.02
C PHE A 68 2.26 -4.58 -16.22
N LEU A 69 2.73 -4.89 -15.01
CA LEU A 69 3.52 -3.95 -14.20
C LEU A 69 4.92 -3.67 -14.77
N GLN A 70 5.52 -4.61 -15.51
CA GLN A 70 6.80 -4.38 -16.20
C GLN A 70 6.68 -3.32 -17.27
N ASP A 71 5.56 -3.32 -18.00
CA ASP A 71 5.28 -2.37 -19.06
C ASP A 71 4.80 -1.00 -18.54
N ASN A 72 4.46 -0.91 -17.24
CA ASN A 72 3.81 0.25 -16.64
C ASN A 72 4.42 0.63 -15.26
N PRO A 73 5.59 1.28 -15.24
CA PRO A 73 6.33 1.59 -14.01
C PRO A 73 5.56 2.43 -12.97
N GLU A 74 4.64 3.28 -13.41
CA GLU A 74 3.80 4.12 -12.56
C GLU A 74 2.80 3.31 -11.72
N GLU A 75 2.39 2.13 -12.19
CA GLU A 75 1.51 1.21 -11.47
C GLU A 75 2.30 0.22 -10.59
N LEU A 76 3.63 0.23 -10.65
CA LEU A 76 4.45 -0.79 -10.01
C LEU A 76 4.28 -0.79 -8.48
N LEU A 77 4.38 0.36 -7.83
CA LEU A 77 4.24 0.48 -6.37
C LEU A 77 2.84 -0.01 -5.88
N PRO A 78 1.71 0.51 -6.38
CA PRO A 78 0.39 0.00 -6.00
C PRO A 78 0.17 -1.46 -6.44
N GLY A 79 0.80 -1.87 -7.54
CA GLY A 79 0.77 -3.22 -8.07
C GLY A 79 1.41 -4.25 -7.15
N LEU A 80 2.66 -4.02 -6.73
CA LEU A 80 3.36 -4.88 -5.78
C LEU A 80 2.63 -4.96 -4.43
N GLY A 81 2.06 -3.84 -3.97
CA GLY A 81 1.21 -3.85 -2.78
C GLY A 81 0.00 -4.79 -2.92
N THR A 82 -0.59 -4.87 -4.11
CA THR A 82 -1.72 -5.77 -4.41
C THR A 82 -1.28 -7.23 -4.48
N ILE A 83 -0.13 -7.52 -5.09
CA ILE A 83 0.45 -8.88 -5.12
C ILE A 83 0.73 -9.37 -3.70
N LEU A 84 1.38 -8.56 -2.86
CA LEU A 84 1.65 -8.90 -1.45
C LEU A 84 0.35 -9.11 -0.67
N GLN A 85 -0.64 -8.25 -0.88
CA GLN A 85 -1.97 -8.40 -0.26
C GLN A 85 -2.62 -9.74 -0.63
N ALA A 86 -2.61 -10.10 -1.91
CA ALA A 86 -3.12 -11.38 -2.39
C ALA A 86 -2.31 -12.56 -1.82
N ALA A 87 -0.98 -12.45 -1.76
CA ALA A 87 -0.11 -13.48 -1.20
C ALA A 87 -0.40 -13.74 0.28
N VAL A 88 -0.63 -12.68 1.07
CA VAL A 88 -1.04 -12.80 2.47
C VAL A 88 -2.42 -13.45 2.61
N GLN A 89 -3.38 -12.99 1.80
CA GLN A 89 -4.78 -13.44 1.86
C GLN A 89 -4.95 -14.91 1.45
N TYR A 90 -4.30 -15.33 0.37
CA TYR A 90 -4.43 -16.67 -0.20
C TYR A 90 -3.29 -17.61 0.18
N GLY A 91 -2.28 -17.10 0.89
CA GLY A 91 -1.15 -17.89 1.36
C GLY A 91 -0.17 -18.33 0.30
N LEU A 92 0.04 -17.48 -0.70
CA LEU A 92 0.89 -17.75 -1.86
C LEU A 92 2.35 -17.43 -1.53
N ASN A 93 3.28 -18.13 -2.17
CA ASN A 93 4.68 -17.70 -2.23
C ASN A 93 4.88 -16.89 -3.52
N VAL A 94 5.27 -15.63 -3.36
CA VAL A 94 5.51 -14.68 -4.46
C VAL A 94 6.96 -14.17 -4.48
N ASP A 95 7.89 -14.86 -3.81
CA ASP A 95 9.30 -14.44 -3.70
C ASP A 95 9.92 -14.20 -5.09
N ASN A 96 9.77 -15.15 -6.02
CA ASN A 96 10.27 -15.01 -7.40
C ASN A 96 9.70 -13.78 -8.13
N LEU A 97 8.43 -13.44 -7.86
CA LEU A 97 7.78 -12.28 -8.46
C LEU A 97 8.38 -11.01 -7.88
N LEU A 98 8.56 -10.93 -6.55
CA LEU A 98 9.19 -9.80 -5.89
C LEU A 98 10.65 -9.60 -6.36
N ASP A 99 11.40 -10.69 -6.52
CA ASP A 99 12.78 -10.67 -7.01
C ASP A 99 12.87 -10.06 -8.42
N THR A 100 11.86 -10.30 -9.26
CA THR A 100 11.78 -9.71 -10.61
C THR A 100 11.70 -8.18 -10.60
N PHE A 101 11.24 -7.59 -9.49
CA PHE A 101 11.08 -6.15 -9.32
C PHE A 101 12.04 -5.55 -8.29
N ALA A 102 13.03 -6.30 -7.82
CA ALA A 102 13.92 -5.87 -6.73
C ALA A 102 14.67 -4.57 -7.08
N GLU A 103 15.13 -4.42 -8.32
CA GLU A 103 15.82 -3.22 -8.78
C GLU A 103 14.87 -2.02 -8.88
N GLN A 104 13.72 -2.19 -9.53
CA GLN A 104 12.74 -1.12 -9.73
C GLN A 104 12.10 -0.67 -8.40
N SER A 105 12.01 -1.56 -7.41
CA SER A 105 11.43 -1.26 -6.10
C SER A 105 12.39 -0.62 -5.11
N ALA A 106 13.70 -0.58 -5.40
CA ALA A 106 14.72 -0.05 -4.50
C ALA A 106 14.50 1.44 -4.17
N GLY A 107 13.95 2.22 -5.11
CA GLY A 107 13.69 3.66 -4.97
C GLY A 107 12.37 4.04 -4.32
N PHE A 108 11.54 3.07 -3.90
CA PHE A 108 10.20 3.38 -3.37
C PHE A 108 10.21 4.22 -2.10
N GLY A 109 11.33 4.21 -1.37
CA GLY A 109 11.51 5.02 -0.16
C GLY A 109 11.53 6.53 -0.41
N ASP A 110 11.80 6.96 -1.64
CA ASP A 110 12.05 8.35 -2.00
C ASP A 110 10.80 9.07 -2.53
N TYR A 111 9.65 8.40 -2.58
CA TYR A 111 8.42 9.06 -3.02
C TYR A 111 7.88 10.04 -1.97
N GLU A 112 7.78 11.31 -2.35
CA GLU A 112 7.42 12.39 -1.43
C GLU A 112 5.93 12.80 -1.47
N ASP A 113 5.18 12.47 -2.51
CA ASP A 113 3.77 12.86 -2.59
C ASP A 113 2.85 11.98 -1.74
N ALA A 114 1.71 12.55 -1.33
CA ALA A 114 0.77 11.89 -0.42
C ALA A 114 0.10 10.63 -1.02
N GLY A 115 -0.06 10.55 -2.34
CA GLY A 115 -0.63 9.38 -3.01
C GLY A 115 0.34 8.20 -2.93
N ASN A 116 1.59 8.45 -3.30
CA ASN A 116 2.68 7.51 -3.23
C ASN A 116 3.00 7.11 -1.78
N LEU A 117 2.88 8.02 -0.81
CA LEU A 117 3.06 7.68 0.61
C LEU A 117 2.04 6.65 1.11
N SER A 118 0.78 6.75 0.67
CA SER A 118 -0.28 5.79 1.00
C SER A 118 -0.03 4.42 0.34
N HIS A 119 0.36 4.43 -0.94
CA HIS A 119 0.72 3.21 -1.65
C HIS A 119 1.97 2.54 -1.06
N TYR A 120 2.97 3.33 -0.67
CA TYR A 120 4.18 2.86 -0.03
C TYR A 120 3.93 2.31 1.37
N PHE A 121 3.08 2.98 2.16
CA PHE A 121 2.60 2.41 3.42
C PHE A 121 1.93 1.04 3.20
N SER A 122 1.00 0.96 2.23
CA SER A 122 0.30 -0.29 1.92
C SER A 122 1.28 -1.38 1.49
N TYR A 123 2.26 -1.05 0.65
CA TYR A 123 3.32 -1.97 0.24
C TYR A 123 4.09 -2.49 1.45
N CYS A 124 4.70 -1.61 2.26
CA CYS A 124 5.49 -2.00 3.44
C CYS A 124 4.67 -2.83 4.43
N TYR A 125 3.42 -2.45 4.69
CA TYR A 125 2.57 -3.15 5.65
C TYR A 125 2.22 -4.57 5.19
N HIS A 126 1.85 -4.76 3.91
CA HIS A 126 1.59 -6.10 3.39
C HIS A 126 2.88 -6.92 3.25
N PHE A 127 4.01 -6.26 3.00
CA PHE A 127 5.30 -6.96 2.96
C PHE A 127 5.68 -7.51 4.34
N ALA A 128 5.47 -6.71 5.40
CA ALA A 128 5.65 -7.15 6.78
C ALA A 128 4.78 -8.38 7.11
N LEU A 129 3.50 -8.34 6.73
CA LEU A 129 2.58 -9.47 6.91
C LEU A 129 3.00 -10.71 6.13
N TYR A 130 3.49 -10.52 4.90
CA TYR A 130 3.98 -11.59 4.05
C TYR A 130 5.21 -12.28 4.67
N HIS A 131 6.20 -11.50 5.11
CA HIS A 131 7.37 -12.04 5.81
C HIS A 131 6.99 -12.73 7.12
N LYS A 132 6.07 -12.16 7.91
CA LYS A 132 5.55 -12.79 9.12
C LYS A 132 4.94 -14.15 8.83
N ARG A 133 4.12 -14.25 7.78
CA ARG A 133 3.51 -15.51 7.36
C ARG A 133 4.56 -16.55 6.92
N ALA A 134 5.62 -16.09 6.25
CA ALA A 134 6.73 -16.93 5.83
C ALA A 134 7.70 -17.32 6.96
N GLY A 135 7.46 -16.89 8.22
CA GLY A 135 8.34 -17.15 9.35
C GLY A 135 9.63 -16.31 9.36
N ARG A 136 9.74 -15.32 8.48
CA ARG A 136 10.87 -14.40 8.34
C ARG A 136 10.73 -13.23 9.31
N LEU A 137 10.95 -13.52 10.60
CA LEU A 137 10.64 -12.60 11.70
C LEU A 137 11.41 -11.28 11.63
N GLN A 138 12.70 -11.31 11.28
CA GLN A 138 13.54 -10.13 11.27
C GLN A 138 13.10 -9.15 10.18
N GLU A 139 12.83 -9.67 8.99
CA GLU A 139 12.32 -8.91 7.86
C GLU A 139 10.90 -8.40 8.14
N ALA A 140 10.05 -9.22 8.77
CA ALA A 140 8.71 -8.78 9.17
C ALA A 140 8.77 -7.58 10.13
N LEU A 141 9.68 -7.61 11.11
CA LEU A 141 9.87 -6.51 12.06
C LEU A 141 10.40 -5.25 11.39
N GLU A 142 11.37 -5.40 10.49
CA GLU A 142 11.94 -4.30 9.72
C GLU A 142 10.86 -3.54 8.94
N TRP A 143 10.06 -4.27 8.16
CA TRP A 143 8.96 -3.69 7.40
C TRP A 143 7.84 -3.14 8.30
N THR A 144 7.63 -3.75 9.47
CA THR A 144 6.66 -3.23 10.46
C THR A 144 7.10 -1.86 10.97
N ILE A 145 8.36 -1.70 11.36
CA ILE A 145 8.91 -0.41 11.83
C ILE A 145 8.86 0.64 10.72
N GLN A 146 9.20 0.25 9.48
CA GLN A 146 9.08 1.12 8.31
C GLN A 146 7.63 1.60 8.10
N SER A 147 6.66 0.69 8.13
CA SER A 147 5.23 1.04 7.99
C SER A 147 4.74 1.93 9.13
N LEU A 148 5.21 1.72 10.37
CA LEU A 148 4.90 2.57 11.52
C LEU A 148 5.41 4.00 11.32
N ARG A 149 6.64 4.18 10.81
CA ARG A 149 7.21 5.48 10.49
C ARG A 149 6.35 6.23 9.46
N LEU A 150 5.96 5.54 8.38
CA LEU A 150 5.11 6.10 7.33
C LEU A 150 3.71 6.47 7.86
N ALA A 151 3.12 5.64 8.72
CA ALA A 151 1.83 5.93 9.35
C ALA A 151 1.90 7.17 10.26
N HIS A 152 3.02 7.35 10.98
CA HIS A 152 3.25 8.54 11.78
C HIS A 152 3.43 9.80 10.91
N GLN A 153 4.28 9.73 9.88
CA GLN A 153 4.53 10.83 8.94
C GLN A 153 3.24 11.30 8.25
N SER A 154 2.41 10.35 7.82
CA SER A 154 1.10 10.62 7.19
C SER A 154 -0.01 11.00 8.19
N ARG A 155 0.27 11.00 9.51
CA ARG A 155 -0.70 11.24 10.59
C ARG A 155 -1.95 10.36 10.50
N HIS A 156 -1.78 9.11 10.08
CA HIS A 156 -2.88 8.18 9.85
C HIS A 156 -3.05 7.22 11.03
N ASP A 157 -3.74 7.66 12.09
CA ASP A 157 -3.88 6.93 13.36
C ASP A 157 -4.36 5.47 13.21
N GLY A 158 -5.26 5.20 12.26
CA GLY A 158 -5.72 3.83 11.98
C GLY A 158 -4.60 2.91 11.49
N ASN A 159 -3.69 3.43 10.66
CA ASN A 159 -2.55 2.70 10.13
C ASN A 159 -1.49 2.53 11.24
N PHE A 160 -1.31 3.56 12.05
CA PHE A 160 -0.41 3.51 13.20
C PHE A 160 -0.82 2.40 14.18
N LYS A 161 -2.11 2.33 14.56
CA LYS A 161 -2.65 1.25 15.41
C LYS A 161 -2.43 -0.14 14.82
N ARG A 162 -2.60 -0.31 13.51
CA ARG A 162 -2.34 -1.60 12.82
C ARG A 162 -0.87 -2.00 12.90
N CYS A 163 0.05 -1.05 12.75
CA CYS A 163 1.48 -1.30 12.86
C CYS A 163 1.90 -1.65 14.29
N LEU A 164 1.34 -0.97 15.29
CA LEU A 164 1.54 -1.33 16.70
C LEU A 164 1.10 -2.77 16.96
N ALA A 165 -0.13 -3.13 16.56
CA ALA A 165 -0.64 -4.49 16.74
C ALA A 165 0.24 -5.55 16.05
N LEU A 166 0.74 -5.24 14.86
CA LEU A 166 1.66 -6.13 14.14
C LEU A 166 3.00 -6.28 14.87
N PHE A 167 3.59 -5.18 15.32
CA PHE A 167 4.84 -5.18 16.08
C PHE A 167 4.71 -5.99 17.37
N GLU A 168 3.64 -5.77 18.13
CA GLU A 168 3.37 -6.51 19.35
C GLU A 168 3.21 -8.02 19.11
N SER A 169 2.61 -8.41 17.98
CA SER A 169 2.50 -9.82 17.58
C SER A 169 3.84 -10.47 17.20
N LEU A 170 4.89 -9.66 17.01
CA LEU A 170 6.25 -10.09 16.65
C LEU A 170 7.25 -9.87 17.80
N ARG A 171 6.80 -9.39 18.97
CA ARG A 171 7.63 -8.88 20.06
C ARG A 171 8.70 -9.88 20.54
N GLU A 172 8.40 -11.18 20.55
CA GLU A 172 9.34 -12.22 20.98
C GLU A 172 10.58 -12.35 20.07
N GLY A 173 10.48 -11.94 18.80
CA GLY A 173 11.59 -11.99 17.83
C GLY A 173 12.43 -10.72 17.74
N VAL A 174 12.15 -9.71 18.56
CA VAL A 174 12.76 -8.38 18.44
C VAL A 174 14.21 -8.39 18.95
N ILE A 175 15.13 -7.93 18.11
CA ILE A 175 16.53 -7.66 18.51
C ILE A 175 16.70 -6.22 19.00
N GLU A 176 17.78 -5.97 19.74
CA GLU A 176 18.05 -4.69 20.39
C GLU A 176 17.98 -3.49 19.43
N GLU A 177 18.56 -3.63 18.23
CA GLU A 177 18.57 -2.58 17.22
C GLU A 177 17.16 -2.23 16.70
N GLN A 178 16.31 -3.25 16.52
CA GLN A 178 14.92 -3.06 16.11
C GLN A 178 14.09 -2.43 17.24
N ALA A 179 14.33 -2.84 18.49
CA ALA A 179 13.70 -2.23 19.65
C ALA A 179 14.05 -0.74 19.77
N ARG A 180 15.32 -0.39 19.55
CA ARG A 180 15.81 1.00 19.55
C ARG A 180 15.11 1.84 18.48
N ARG A 181 15.09 1.36 17.23
CA ARG A 181 14.44 2.07 16.11
C ARG A 181 12.93 2.21 16.30
N TYR A 182 12.27 1.18 16.84
CA TYR A 182 10.87 1.27 17.21
C TYR A 182 10.64 2.35 18.29
N HIS A 183 11.48 2.38 19.32
CA HIS A 183 11.41 3.38 20.39
C HIS A 183 11.63 4.81 19.88
N GLU A 184 12.54 5.01 18.91
CA GLU A 184 12.75 6.31 18.26
C GLU A 184 11.50 6.81 17.54
N VAL A 185 10.80 5.93 16.81
CA VAL A 185 9.53 6.28 16.14
C VAL A 185 8.46 6.69 17.17
N LEU A 186 8.34 5.94 18.28
CA LEU A 186 7.38 6.28 19.35
C LEU A 186 7.73 7.59 20.07
N THR A 187 9.01 7.85 20.32
CA THR A 187 9.47 9.09 20.95
C THR A 187 9.21 10.29 20.05
N GLY A 188 9.39 10.14 18.74
CA GLY A 188 8.99 11.14 17.75
C GLY A 188 7.50 11.50 17.82
N CYS A 189 6.64 10.50 18.11
CA CYS A 189 5.21 10.74 18.32
C CYS A 189 4.94 11.57 19.58
N LEU A 190 5.62 11.27 20.69
CA LEU A 190 5.46 11.96 21.96
C LEU A 190 5.92 13.43 21.91
N GLY A 191 7.00 13.73 21.19
CA GLY A 191 7.48 15.10 21.01
C GLY A 191 6.45 16.05 20.38
N GLN A 192 5.56 15.52 19.52
CA GLN A 192 4.47 16.29 18.93
C GLN A 192 3.27 16.51 19.87
N VAL A 193 3.12 15.65 20.89
CA VAL A 193 2.06 15.77 21.91
C VAL A 193 2.43 16.84 22.95
N VAL A 194 3.70 16.93 23.32
CA VAL A 194 4.20 17.93 24.28
C VAL A 194 4.04 19.36 23.73
N LEU A 195 4.23 19.58 22.43
CA LEU A 195 4.03 20.88 21.78
C LEU A 195 2.54 21.29 21.64
N LYS A 196 1.59 20.40 21.96
CA LYS A 196 0.14 20.67 21.89
C LYS A 196 -0.51 20.94 23.24
N LEU A 197 0.23 20.86 24.35
CA LEU A 197 -0.30 21.24 25.65
C LEU A 197 -0.29 22.77 25.74
N PRO A 198 -1.45 23.46 25.86
CA PRO A 198 -1.45 24.88 26.18
C PRO A 198 -0.75 25.04 27.54
N GLU A 199 0.20 25.96 27.63
CA GLU A 199 0.79 26.36 28.90
C GLU A 199 -0.36 26.76 29.83
N LEU A 200 -0.63 25.93 30.84
CA LEU A 200 -1.56 26.28 31.90
C LEU A 200 -0.90 27.43 32.66
N HIS A 201 -1.24 28.66 32.29
CA HIS A 201 -0.94 29.82 33.11
C HIS A 201 -1.52 29.55 34.49
N HIS A 202 -0.63 29.32 35.45
CA HIS A 202 -0.95 29.31 36.86
C HIS A 202 -1.59 30.65 37.19
N ALA A 203 -2.92 30.67 37.34
CA ALA A 203 -3.62 31.77 37.97
C ALA A 203 -3.17 31.78 39.44
N GLY A 204 -2.29 32.72 39.76
CA GLY A 204 -1.87 33.01 41.12
C GLY A 204 -3.07 33.38 41.99
N VAL A 205 -3.05 32.86 43.21
CA VAL A 205 -3.91 33.21 44.34
C VAL A 205 -3.61 34.64 44.79
#